data_AF-A0A8H6LWG1-F1
#
_entry.id   AF-A0A8H6LWG1-F1
#
_cell.length_a   1.000
_cell.length_b   1.000
_cell.length_c   1.000
_cell.angle_alpha   90.00
_cell.angle_beta   90.00
_cell.angle_gamma   90.00
#
_symmetry.space_group_name_H-M   'P 1'
#
loop_
_entity.id
_entity.type
_entity.pdbx_description
1 polymer ?
#
loop_
_entity_poly.entity_id
_entity_poly.type
_entity_poly.pdbx_seq_one_letter_code
_entity_poly.pdbx_strand_id
1 'polypeptide(L)'
;RSVHNIRIERLWVDFTNSVGGKWRSFFDILGVHAGLNFDNPYYLWILHFLFLDAINEDITLWANIWNCHKMSLSNEQNKSLMEMKTLSLIQHSPRGYDHDVELNEQEIAEYGINWEDVHDNRIQNHHRNGNSLDIIADNPFISY
;
A
#
# COMPACT_ATOMS: atom_id res chain seq x y z
N ARG A 1 -7.75 0.11 18.23
CA ARG A 1 -7.09 -0.98 17.48
C ARG A 1 -7.82 -1.05 16.14
N SER A 2 -7.23 -0.52 15.08
CA SER A 2 -7.95 -0.30 13.82
C SER A 2 -8.20 -1.63 13.11
N VAL A 3 -9.47 -2.02 13.00
CA VAL A 3 -9.93 -3.17 12.20
C VAL A 3 -9.61 -2.97 10.71
N HIS A 4 -9.30 -1.72 10.32
CA HIS A 4 -9.02 -1.29 8.96
C HIS A 4 -7.62 -1.70 8.47
N ASN A 5 -6.66 -1.93 9.38
CA ASN A 5 -5.29 -2.30 8.99
C ASN A 5 -5.12 -3.80 8.66
N ILE A 6 -6.13 -4.62 8.98
CA ILE A 6 -6.06 -6.08 8.85
C ILE A 6 -5.74 -6.52 7.42
N ARG A 7 -6.24 -5.79 6.41
CA ARG A 7 -5.99 -6.12 5.00
C ARG A 7 -4.57 -5.79 4.56
N ILE A 8 -4.04 -4.66 5.00
CA ILE A 8 -2.64 -4.26 4.73
C ILE A 8 -1.70 -5.21 5.46
N GLU A 9 -2.01 -5.58 6.71
CA GLU A 9 -1.25 -6.58 7.47
C GLU A 9 -1.27 -7.95 6.79
N ARG A 10 -2.42 -8.41 6.28
CA ARG A 10 -2.51 -9.68 5.55
C ARG A 10 -1.71 -9.65 4.26
N LEU A 11 -1.84 -8.57 3.48
CA LEU A 11 -1.07 -8.34 2.27
C LEU A 11 0.43 -8.38 2.56
N TRP A 12 0.86 -7.71 3.62
CA TRP A 12 2.27 -7.68 4.02
C TRP A 12 2.79 -9.07 4.42
N VAL A 13 2.00 -9.84 5.16
CA VAL A 13 2.36 -11.23 5.54
C VAL A 13 2.49 -12.11 4.30
N ASP A 14 1.52 -12.06 3.38
CA ASP A 14 1.53 -12.89 2.18
C ASP A 14 2.66 -12.47 1.21
N PHE A 15 2.97 -11.17 1.11
CA PHE A 15 4.12 -10.66 0.38
C PHE A 15 5.45 -11.15 0.95
N THR A 16 5.63 -11.02 2.27
CA THR A 16 6.87 -11.39 2.95
C THR A 16 7.11 -12.90 2.86
N ASN A 17 6.06 -13.72 2.97
CA ASN A 17 6.17 -15.18 2.85
C ASN A 17 6.44 -15.65 1.41
N SER A 18 6.04 -14.88 0.41
CA SER A 18 6.21 -15.23 -1.00
C SER A 18 7.49 -14.61 -1.57
N VAL A 19 7.40 -13.39 -2.12
CA VAL A 19 8.51 -12.70 -2.77
C VAL A 19 9.65 -12.47 -1.79
N GLY A 20 9.35 -12.00 -0.58
CA GLY A 20 10.36 -11.76 0.46
C GLY A 20 11.13 -13.03 0.82
N GLY A 21 10.43 -14.14 1.07
CA GLY A 21 11.02 -15.43 1.41
C GLY A 21 11.88 -16.01 0.29
N LYS A 22 11.42 -15.92 -0.97
CA LYS A 22 12.16 -16.35 -2.16
C LYS A 22 13.51 -15.62 -2.28
N TRP A 23 13.48 -14.29 -2.28
CA TRP A 23 14.71 -13.49 -2.46
C TRP A 23 15.65 -13.59 -1.27
N ARG A 24 15.11 -13.67 -0.05
CA ARG A 24 15.91 -13.94 1.15
C ARG A 24 16.67 -15.26 1.03
N SER A 25 15.98 -16.35 0.67
CA SER A 25 16.60 -17.67 0.49
C SER A 25 17.66 -17.65 -0.61
N PHE A 26 17.38 -16.96 -1.73
CA PHE A 26 18.34 -16.80 -2.81
C PHE A 26 19.63 -16.09 -2.35
N PHE A 27 19.50 -14.97 -1.64
CA PHE A 27 20.67 -14.23 -1.14
C PHE A 27 21.41 -14.98 -0.02
N ASP A 28 20.71 -15.74 0.82
CA ASP A 28 21.35 -16.62 1.82
C ASP A 28 22.24 -17.67 1.12
N ILE A 29 21.72 -18.35 0.09
CA ILE A 29 22.48 -19.34 -0.71
C ILE A 29 23.65 -18.67 -1.43
N LEU A 30 23.41 -17.51 -2.04
CA LEU A 30 24.46 -16.75 -2.72
C LEU A 30 25.56 -16.33 -1.75
N GLY A 31 25.21 -15.93 -0.54
CA GLY A 31 26.16 -15.57 0.52
C GLY A 31 27.08 -16.72 0.91
N VAL A 32 26.51 -17.92 1.08
CA VAL A 32 27.27 -19.13 1.43
C VAL A 32 28.24 -19.54 0.31
N HIS A 33 27.81 -19.46 -0.95
CA HIS A 33 28.63 -19.95 -2.07
C HIS A 33 29.63 -18.92 -2.62
N ALA A 34 29.29 -17.62 -2.60
CA ALA A 34 30.12 -16.57 -3.17
C ALA A 34 31.01 -15.86 -2.13
N GLY A 35 30.87 -16.19 -0.84
CA GLY A 35 31.62 -15.53 0.23
C GLY A 35 31.30 -14.02 0.35
N LEU A 36 30.05 -13.64 0.06
CA LEU A 36 29.62 -12.25 0.11
C LEU A 36 29.68 -11.72 1.54
N ASN A 37 30.31 -10.55 1.70
CA ASN A 37 30.22 -9.78 2.93
C ASN A 37 29.15 -8.70 2.77
N PHE A 38 27.97 -8.92 3.36
CA PHE A 38 26.85 -7.98 3.30
C PHE A 38 27.08 -6.68 4.09
N ASP A 39 28.08 -6.64 4.99
CA ASP A 39 28.47 -5.42 5.70
C ASP A 39 29.27 -4.45 4.81
N ASN A 40 29.71 -4.91 3.64
CA ASN A 40 30.46 -4.08 2.71
C ASN A 40 29.52 -3.48 1.62
N PRO A 41 29.45 -2.14 1.52
CA PRO A 41 28.53 -1.45 0.63
C PRO A 41 28.78 -1.73 -0.86
N TYR A 42 29.99 -2.13 -1.26
CA TYR A 42 30.29 -2.49 -2.66
C TYR A 42 29.58 -3.77 -3.10
N TYR A 43 29.49 -4.75 -2.20
CA TYR A 43 28.72 -5.97 -2.48
C TYR A 43 27.23 -5.70 -2.50
N LEU A 44 26.73 -4.81 -1.63
CA LEU A 44 25.33 -4.40 -1.70
C LEU A 44 25.01 -3.70 -3.03
N TRP A 45 25.91 -2.83 -3.49
CA TRP A 45 25.74 -2.14 -4.77
C TRP A 45 25.68 -3.11 -5.95
N ILE A 46 26.58 -4.10 -6.02
CA ILE A 46 26.58 -5.06 -7.14
C ILE A 46 25.35 -5.97 -7.10
N LEU A 47 24.86 -6.33 -5.92
CA LEU A 47 23.63 -7.09 -5.78
C LEU A 47 22.41 -6.30 -6.27
N HIS A 48 22.33 -5.01 -5.93
CA HIS A 48 21.30 -4.13 -6.48
C HIS A 48 21.44 -4.01 -8.01
N PHE A 49 22.64 -3.77 -8.52
CA PHE A 49 22.86 -3.65 -9.97
C PHE A 49 22.44 -4.92 -10.73
N LEU A 50 22.68 -6.11 -10.17
CA LEU A 50 22.38 -7.37 -10.84
C LEU A 50 20.92 -7.82 -10.69
N PHE A 51 20.30 -7.57 -9.54
CA PHE A 51 19.04 -8.21 -9.17
C PHE A 51 17.88 -7.26 -8.92
N LEU A 52 18.11 -5.94 -8.84
CA LEU A 52 17.03 -4.99 -8.54
C LEU A 52 15.92 -5.01 -9.60
N ASP A 53 16.28 -5.07 -10.89
CA ASP A 53 15.30 -5.15 -11.96
C ASP A 53 14.49 -6.45 -11.88
N ALA A 54 15.17 -7.58 -11.64
CA ALA A 54 14.52 -8.88 -11.47
C ALA A 54 13.59 -8.91 -10.23
N ILE A 55 13.99 -8.26 -9.13
CA ILE A 55 13.16 -8.10 -7.93
C ILE A 55 11.91 -7.28 -8.27
N ASN A 56 12.06 -6.15 -8.96
CA ASN A 56 10.95 -5.28 -9.34
C ASN A 56 9.95 -5.99 -10.26
N GLU A 57 10.43 -6.78 -11.22
CA GLU A 57 9.58 -7.61 -12.08
C GLU A 57 8.80 -8.64 -11.27
N ASP A 58 9.46 -9.34 -10.34
CA ASP A 58 8.83 -10.37 -9.50
C ASP A 58 7.79 -9.76 -8.54
N ILE A 59 8.07 -8.58 -7.98
CA ILE A 59 7.12 -7.80 -7.17
C ILE A 59 5.91 -7.39 -8.02
N THR A 60 6.14 -6.92 -9.24
CA THR A 60 5.07 -6.49 -10.16
C THR A 60 4.18 -7.68 -10.53
N LEU A 61 4.79 -8.81 -10.87
CA LEU A 61 4.08 -10.05 -11.15
C LEU A 61 3.26 -10.51 -9.95
N TRP A 62 3.87 -10.50 -8.76
CA TRP A 62 3.19 -10.87 -7.52
C TRP A 62 1.99 -9.95 -7.24
N ALA A 63 2.15 -8.64 -7.41
CA ALA A 63 1.07 -7.68 -7.22
C ALA A 63 -0.10 -7.95 -8.19
N ASN A 64 0.20 -8.25 -9.46
CA ASN A 64 -0.82 -8.63 -10.45
C ASN A 64 -1.58 -9.90 -10.05
N ILE A 65 -0.87 -10.93 -9.58
CA ILE A 65 -1.49 -12.17 -9.08
C ILE A 65 -2.34 -11.89 -7.84
N TRP A 66 -1.82 -11.10 -6.90
CA TRP A 66 -2.50 -10.74 -5.67
C TRP A 66 -3.77 -9.94 -5.91
N ASN A 67 -3.76 -9.03 -6.89
CA ASN A 67 -4.95 -8.27 -7.30
C ASN A 67 -6.10 -9.15 -7.82
N CYS A 68 -5.75 -10.31 -8.41
CA CYS A 68 -6.70 -11.32 -8.87
C CYS A 68 -7.11 -12.31 -7.76
N HIS A 69 -6.44 -12.29 -6.61
CA HIS A 69 -6.74 -13.19 -5.51
C HIS A 69 -8.11 -12.85 -4.89
N LYS A 70 -8.98 -13.86 -4.77
CA LYS A 70 -10.32 -13.69 -4.19
C LYS A 70 -10.21 -13.53 -2.68
N MET A 71 -10.76 -12.45 -2.15
CA MET A 71 -10.84 -12.25 -0.71
C MET A 71 -12.18 -12.77 -0.21
N SER A 72 -12.17 -13.54 0.88
CA SER A 72 -13.38 -13.91 1.58
C SER A 72 -13.86 -12.71 2.40
N LEU A 73 -14.91 -12.04 1.93
CA LEU A 73 -15.63 -11.07 2.74
C LEU A 73 -16.75 -11.81 3.48
N SER A 74 -16.84 -11.57 4.79
CA SER A 74 -17.76 -12.29 5.69
C SER A 74 -19.24 -12.20 5.31
N ASN A 75 -19.65 -11.31 4.40
CA ASN A 75 -21.04 -11.07 4.02
C ASN A 75 -21.30 -10.94 2.50
N GLU A 76 -20.29 -11.10 1.64
CA GLU A 76 -20.49 -11.04 0.17
C GLU A 76 -19.67 -12.10 -0.57
N GLN A 77 -20.17 -12.49 -1.74
CA GLN A 77 -19.51 -13.44 -2.65
C GLN A 77 -18.00 -13.12 -2.77
N ASN A 78 -17.16 -14.16 -2.73
CA ASN A 78 -15.70 -14.07 -2.85
C ASN A 78 -15.29 -13.37 -4.17
N LYS A 79 -15.11 -12.05 -4.13
CA LYS A 79 -14.66 -11.22 -5.24
C LYS A 79 -13.17 -10.91 -5.07
N SER A 80 -12.44 -10.89 -6.18
CA SER A 80 -11.06 -10.40 -6.23
C SER A 80 -11.01 -8.89 -6.10
N LEU A 81 -9.86 -8.35 -5.72
CA LEU A 81 -9.67 -6.91 -5.56
C LEU A 81 -9.89 -6.17 -6.89
N MET A 82 -9.49 -6.79 -8.01
CA MET A 82 -9.75 -6.28 -9.36
C MET A 82 -11.24 -6.26 -9.70
N GLU A 83 -11.99 -7.31 -9.37
CA GLU A 83 -13.45 -7.35 -9.54
C GLU A 83 -14.14 -6.30 -8.68
N MET A 84 -13.72 -6.13 -7.42
CA MET A 84 -14.24 -5.08 -6.54
C MET A 84 -13.99 -3.68 -7.10
N LYS A 85 -12.77 -3.40 -7.57
CA LYS A 85 -12.44 -2.12 -8.21
C LYS A 85 -13.29 -1.87 -9.46
N THR A 86 -13.42 -2.88 -10.30
CA THR A 86 -14.20 -2.79 -11.55
C THR A 86 -15.68 -2.55 -11.26
N LEU A 87 -16.27 -3.28 -10.32
CA LEU A 87 -17.66 -3.08 -9.89
C LEU A 87 -17.86 -1.70 -9.27
N SER A 88 -16.91 -1.22 -8.46
CA SER A 88 -16.97 0.11 -7.87
C SER A 88 -16.99 1.21 -8.94
N LEU A 89 -16.16 1.09 -9.99
CA LEU A 89 -16.16 2.03 -11.12
C LEU A 89 -17.47 2.01 -11.91
N ILE A 90 -18.08 0.83 -12.08
CA ILE A 90 -19.38 0.67 -12.76
C ILE A 90 -20.51 1.27 -11.91
N GLN A 91 -20.48 1.05 -10.60
CA GLN A 91 -21.53 1.46 -9.68
C GLN A 91 -21.46 2.96 -9.34
N HIS A 92 -20.25 3.53 -9.25
CA HIS A 92 -20.05 4.87 -8.69
C HIS A 92 -19.48 5.91 -9.67
N SER A 93 -19.38 5.62 -10.98
CA SER A 93 -18.64 6.45 -11.96
C SER A 93 -17.13 6.53 -11.60
N PRO A 94 -16.22 6.98 -12.49
CA PRO A 94 -14.80 7.16 -12.15
C PRO A 94 -14.66 8.32 -11.15
N ARG A 95 -14.89 8.06 -9.86
CA ARG A 95 -14.69 9.06 -8.82
C ARG A 95 -13.19 9.34 -8.71
N GLY A 96 -12.82 10.60 -8.93
CA GLY A 96 -11.43 11.07 -8.99
C GLY A 96 -11.10 11.98 -10.17
N TYR A 97 -12.03 12.20 -11.11
CA TYR A 97 -11.85 13.13 -12.24
C TYR A 97 -12.78 14.36 -12.23
N ASP A 98 -13.84 14.38 -11.42
CA ASP A 98 -14.65 15.58 -11.20
C ASP A 98 -14.16 16.30 -9.94
N HIS A 99 -13.60 17.49 -10.12
CA HIS A 99 -13.11 18.34 -9.04
C HIS A 99 -14.25 19.00 -8.22
N ASP A 100 -15.51 18.88 -8.64
CA ASP A 100 -16.65 19.59 -8.04
C ASP A 100 -17.86 18.65 -7.77
N VAL A 101 -17.65 17.51 -7.10
CA VAL A 101 -18.76 16.70 -6.61
C VAL A 101 -19.03 17.09 -5.15
N GLU A 102 -20.07 17.91 -4.92
CA GLU A 102 -20.66 18.06 -3.58
C GLU A 102 -21.28 16.71 -3.18
N LEU A 103 -20.50 15.90 -2.46
CA LEU A 103 -20.95 14.64 -1.88
C LEU A 103 -21.91 14.94 -0.71
N ASN A 104 -23.03 14.23 -0.65
CA ASN A 104 -23.93 14.35 0.51
C ASN A 104 -23.40 13.55 1.72
N GLU A 105 -23.84 13.87 2.94
CA GLU A 105 -23.35 13.24 4.19
C GLU A 105 -23.40 11.70 4.20
N GLN A 106 -24.35 11.08 3.49
CA GLN A 106 -24.45 9.62 3.40
C GLN A 106 -23.40 9.02 2.47
N GLU A 107 -23.12 9.66 1.34
CA GLU A 107 -22.05 9.23 0.42
C GLU A 107 -20.68 9.42 1.05
N ILE A 108 -20.49 10.49 1.84
CA ILE A 108 -19.23 10.74 2.54
C ILE A 108 -18.96 9.66 3.62
N ALA A 109 -20.01 9.18 4.31
CA ALA A 109 -19.87 8.09 5.29
C ALA A 109 -19.40 6.76 4.65
N GLU A 110 -19.70 6.56 3.36
CA GLU A 110 -19.29 5.38 2.58
C GLU A 110 -17.77 5.32 2.34
N TYR A 111 -17.08 6.46 2.42
CA TYR A 111 -15.61 6.56 2.35
C TYR A 111 -14.90 6.11 3.64
N GLY A 112 -15.66 5.73 4.68
CA GLY A 112 -15.08 5.29 5.95
C GLY A 112 -14.36 6.41 6.72
N ILE A 113 -14.63 7.67 6.37
CA ILE A 113 -14.17 8.84 7.12
C ILE A 113 -15.06 8.96 8.35
N ASN A 114 -14.49 8.77 9.53
CA ASN A 114 -15.22 8.98 10.77
C ASN A 114 -15.30 10.49 11.07
N TRP A 115 -16.34 11.17 10.60
CA TRP A 115 -16.54 12.61 10.83
C TRP A 115 -16.68 12.97 12.31
N GLU A 116 -17.06 12.03 13.15
CA GLU A 116 -17.09 12.21 14.60
C GLU A 116 -15.67 12.45 15.14
N ASP A 117 -14.67 11.80 14.56
CA ASP A 117 -13.24 12.00 14.90
C ASP A 117 -12.68 13.30 14.33
N VAL A 118 -13.30 13.85 13.26
CA VAL A 118 -12.92 15.16 12.69
C VAL A 118 -13.17 16.27 13.69
N HIS A 119 -14.13 16.12 14.61
CA HIS A 119 -14.40 17.11 15.68
C HIS A 119 -13.69 16.79 17.00
N ASP A 120 -12.95 15.67 17.09
CA ASP A 120 -12.15 15.36 18.27
C ASP A 120 -10.91 16.27 18.31
N ASN A 121 -10.94 17.24 19.24
CA ASN A 121 -9.83 18.16 19.52
C ASN A 121 -8.51 17.42 19.80
N ARG A 122 -8.54 16.19 20.33
CA ARG A 122 -7.32 15.41 20.59
C ARG A 122 -6.64 14.96 19.29
N ILE A 123 -7.44 14.49 18.32
CA ILE A 123 -6.98 14.05 17.01
C ILE A 123 -6.49 15.27 16.21
N GLN A 124 -7.25 16.37 16.21
CA GLN A 124 -6.84 17.61 15.54
C GLN A 124 -5.53 18.18 16.09
N ASN A 125 -5.35 18.20 17.41
CA ASN A 125 -4.11 18.69 18.03
C ASN A 125 -2.91 17.78 17.73
N HIS A 126 -3.12 16.46 17.66
CA HIS A 126 -2.08 15.52 17.23
C HIS A 126 -1.67 15.77 15.78
N HIS A 127 -2.62 15.95 14.86
CA HIS A 127 -2.33 16.27 13.45
C HIS A 127 -1.61 17.60 13.29
N ARG A 128 -2.03 18.65 14.01
CA ARG A 128 -1.37 19.97 13.97
C ARG A 128 0.07 19.94 14.48
N ASN A 129 0.38 19.06 15.44
CA ASN A 129 1.73 18.91 15.96
C ASN A 129 2.62 18.02 15.09
N GLY A 130 2.05 17.02 14.40
CA GLY A 130 2.80 16.06 13.57
C GLY A 130 2.96 16.47 12.11
N ASN A 131 2.00 17.21 11.56
CA ASN A 131 2.04 17.74 10.20
C ASN A 131 2.34 19.24 10.28
N SER A 132 3.63 19.60 10.27
CA SER A 132 4.03 21.00 10.16
C SER A 132 3.44 21.58 8.88
N LEU A 133 2.83 22.76 8.97
CA LEU A 133 2.44 23.54 7.80
C LEU A 133 3.69 23.73 6.95
N ASP A 134 3.65 23.24 5.73
CA ASP A 134 4.75 23.40 4.81
C ASP A 134 4.71 24.82 4.23
N ILE A 135 5.25 25.75 5.02
CA ILE A 135 5.29 27.18 4.70
C ILE A 135 6.11 27.42 3.42
N ILE A 136 6.97 26.47 3.04
CA ILE A 136 7.98 26.60 1.98
C ILE A 136 7.49 25.95 0.67
N ALA A 137 6.37 25.21 0.69
CA ALA A 137 5.84 24.49 -0.47
C ALA A 137 6.82 23.46 -1.06
N ASP A 138 7.60 22.78 -0.21
CA ASP A 138 8.49 21.69 -0.61
C ASP A 138 7.75 20.35 -0.79
N ASN A 139 6.52 20.25 -0.29
CA ASN A 139 5.68 19.06 -0.41
C ASN A 139 4.94 19.08 -1.76
N PRO A 140 5.31 18.20 -2.71
CA PRO A 140 4.72 18.17 -4.05
C PRO A 140 3.25 17.70 -4.06
N PHE A 141 2.70 17.35 -2.89
CA PHE A 141 1.30 16.92 -2.72
C PHE A 141 0.42 17.96 -2.02
N ILE A 142 0.96 19.10 -1.59
CA ILE A 142 0.19 20.23 -1.05
C ILE A 142 0.21 21.33 -2.12
N SER A 143 -0.64 21.20 -3.13
CA SER A 143 -0.89 22.27 -4.10
C SER A 143 -1.94 23.24 -3.57
N TYR A 144 -1.72 24.55 -3.79
CA TYR A 144 -2.61 25.67 -3.46
C TYR A 144 -4.05 25.50 -3.94
#